data_AF-R7ZIF7-F1
#
_entry.id   AF-R7ZIF7-F1
#
_cell.length_a   1.000
_cell.length_b   1.000
_cell.length_c   1.000
_cell.angle_alpha   90.00
_cell.angle_beta   90.00
_cell.angle_gamma   90.00
#
_symmetry.space_group_name_H-M   'P 1'
#
loop_
_entity.id
_entity.type
_entity.pdbx_description
1 polymer ?
#
loop_
_entity_poly.entity_id
_entity_poly.type
_entity_poly.pdbx_seq_one_letter_code
_entity_poly.pdbx_strand_id
1 'polypeptide(L)'
;MITESQFWQYLNAQLEIEQIERAYQTERQEAYEGIAPTITGFDNGSGCIYKLACDVEDYAIYLVELDEKQKKRTEHINKRAEILNEAITLLYEDEKVQFEAWRVNSVHSHPEVLNTLKECISFVIERDQIIEVPYEMTVTEWDAQIEEMDDEELFSDYWDRDGSFDEDIRKRRAMEKQYGRVDLSEKALHKYATKYAVKDRFHKSVASY
;
A
#
# COMPACT_ATOMS: atom_id res chain seq x y z
N MET A 1 14.43 -23.48 9.08
CA MET A 1 13.14 -23.88 9.71
C MET A 1 12.20 -22.69 9.72
N ILE A 2 11.04 -22.81 9.10
CA ILE A 2 10.06 -21.73 8.90
C ILE A 2 9.31 -21.42 10.20
N THR A 3 8.98 -20.15 10.47
CA THR A 3 8.15 -19.77 11.62
C THR A 3 6.68 -20.12 11.41
N GLU A 4 5.88 -20.13 12.47
CA GLU A 4 4.43 -20.40 12.35
C GLU A 4 3.72 -19.31 11.53
N SER A 5 4.11 -18.04 11.69
CA SER A 5 3.59 -16.93 10.88
C SER A 5 3.87 -17.12 9.39
N GLN A 6 5.12 -17.42 9.02
CA GLN A 6 5.48 -17.67 7.62
C GLN A 6 4.72 -18.89 7.04
N PHE A 7 4.56 -19.96 7.82
CA PHE A 7 3.78 -21.12 7.38
C PHE A 7 2.33 -20.75 7.01
N TRP A 8 1.69 -19.89 7.81
CA TRP A 8 0.36 -19.37 7.49
C TRP A 8 0.33 -18.46 6.26
N GLN A 9 1.41 -17.70 6.00
CA GLN A 9 1.53 -16.92 4.76
C GLN A 9 1.54 -17.82 3.52
N TYR A 10 2.25 -18.96 3.57
CA TYR A 10 2.21 -19.93 2.48
C TYR A 10 0.81 -20.51 2.28
N LEU A 11 0.17 -20.99 3.35
CA LEU A 11 -1.18 -21.56 3.28
C LEU A 11 -2.22 -20.58 2.73
N ASN A 12 -2.09 -19.30 3.05
CA ASN A 12 -3.02 -18.26 2.62
C ASN A 12 -2.62 -17.59 1.29
N ALA A 13 -1.49 -17.94 0.68
CA ALA A 13 -0.98 -17.27 -0.52
C ALA A 13 -2.00 -17.25 -1.68
N GLN A 14 -2.72 -18.36 -1.90
CA GLN A 14 -3.78 -18.41 -2.93
C GLN A 14 -4.96 -17.49 -2.62
N LEU A 15 -5.40 -17.43 -1.36
CA LEU A 15 -6.47 -16.52 -0.94
C LEU A 15 -6.02 -15.06 -1.05
N GLU A 16 -4.76 -14.78 -0.74
CA GLU A 16 -4.18 -13.45 -0.84
C GLU A 16 -4.08 -12.97 -2.30
N ILE A 17 -3.69 -13.87 -3.23
CA ILE A 17 -3.71 -13.59 -4.68
C ILE A 17 -5.13 -13.21 -5.13
N GLU A 18 -6.14 -13.99 -4.75
CA GLU A 18 -7.54 -13.69 -5.10
C GLU A 18 -8.02 -12.35 -4.53
N GLN A 19 -7.62 -12.03 -3.29
CA GLN A 19 -7.97 -10.76 -2.66
C GLN A 19 -7.31 -9.57 -3.38
N ILE A 20 -6.04 -9.69 -3.73
CA ILE A 20 -5.31 -8.66 -4.48
C ILE A 20 -5.93 -8.47 -5.86
N GLU A 21 -6.29 -9.56 -6.53
CA GLU A 21 -6.94 -9.49 -7.85
C GLU A 21 -8.31 -8.82 -7.77
N ARG A 22 -9.13 -9.14 -6.76
CA ARG A 22 -10.41 -8.46 -6.54
C ARG A 22 -10.22 -6.97 -6.27
N ALA A 23 -9.30 -6.62 -5.38
CA ALA A 23 -9.00 -5.22 -5.06
C ALA A 23 -8.54 -4.46 -6.31
N TYR A 24 -7.64 -5.05 -7.10
CA TYR A 24 -7.20 -4.48 -8.37
C TYR A 24 -8.34 -4.28 -9.36
N GLN A 25 -9.23 -5.26 -9.51
CA GLN A 25 -10.39 -5.14 -10.40
C GLN A 25 -11.32 -4.01 -9.96
N THR A 26 -11.57 -3.87 -8.66
CA THR A 26 -12.38 -2.76 -8.11
C THR A 26 -11.72 -1.42 -8.37
N GLU A 27 -10.45 -1.25 -8.01
CA GLU A 27 -9.70 0.01 -8.16
C GLU A 27 -9.55 0.40 -9.63
N ARG A 28 -9.35 -0.58 -10.52
CA ARG A 28 -9.32 -0.37 -11.97
C ARG A 28 -10.68 0.06 -12.52
N GLN A 29 -11.77 -0.52 -12.02
CA GLN A 29 -13.13 -0.14 -12.42
C GLN A 29 -13.44 1.29 -11.99
N GLU A 30 -13.09 1.67 -10.77
CA GLU A 30 -13.23 3.05 -10.26
C GLU A 30 -12.42 4.05 -11.11
N ALA A 31 -11.19 3.69 -11.48
CA ALA A 31 -10.37 4.51 -12.37
C ALA A 31 -11.02 4.71 -13.75
N TYR A 32 -11.61 3.66 -14.34
CA TYR A 32 -12.33 3.78 -15.61
C TYR A 32 -13.60 4.62 -15.49
N GLU A 33 -14.31 4.55 -14.37
CA GLU A 33 -15.49 5.39 -14.11
C GLU A 33 -15.12 6.88 -14.00
N GLY A 34 -13.91 7.18 -13.54
CA GLY A 34 -13.33 8.52 -13.57
C GLY A 34 -13.06 9.05 -14.98
N ILE A 35 -12.92 8.18 -15.99
CA ILE A 35 -12.73 8.53 -17.40
C ILE A 35 -14.09 8.84 -18.04
N ALA A 36 -14.67 9.98 -17.67
CA ALA A 36 -15.91 10.47 -18.27
C ALA A 36 -15.64 11.15 -19.63
N PRO A 37 -16.53 10.99 -20.64
CA PRO A 37 -16.45 11.78 -21.85
C PRO A 37 -16.51 13.27 -21.50
N THR A 38 -15.74 14.10 -22.20
CA THR A 38 -15.74 15.55 -21.98
C THR A 38 -17.17 16.09 -22.06
N ILE A 39 -17.69 16.62 -20.95
CA ILE A 39 -19.02 17.22 -20.91
C ILE A 39 -18.86 18.74 -21.05
N THR A 40 -19.65 19.36 -21.90
CA THR A 40 -19.75 20.83 -21.93
C THR A 40 -20.83 21.26 -20.93
N GLY A 41 -20.45 21.98 -19.89
CA GLY A 41 -21.38 22.61 -18.96
C GLY A 41 -21.83 23.98 -19.48
N PHE A 42 -23.09 24.32 -19.25
CA PHE A 42 -23.64 25.65 -19.53
C PHE A 42 -24.16 26.26 -18.24
N ASP A 43 -23.59 27.39 -17.83
CA ASP A 43 -24.08 28.13 -16.67
C ASP A 43 -25.08 29.19 -17.11
N ASN A 44 -26.35 28.99 -16.71
CA ASN A 44 -27.46 29.91 -17.01
C ASN A 44 -27.29 31.29 -16.36
N GLY A 45 -26.49 31.42 -15.30
CA GLY A 45 -26.26 32.69 -14.60
C GLY A 45 -25.24 33.58 -15.32
N SER A 46 -24.15 32.99 -15.81
CA SER A 46 -23.08 33.72 -16.51
C SER A 46 -23.17 33.66 -18.04
N GLY A 47 -24.03 32.80 -18.59
CA GLY A 47 -24.14 32.55 -20.04
C GLY A 47 -22.90 31.90 -20.66
N CYS A 48 -22.00 31.38 -19.83
CA CYS A 48 -20.73 30.82 -20.27
C CYS A 48 -20.81 29.30 -20.47
N ILE A 49 -20.16 28.83 -21.54
CA ILE A 49 -19.93 27.40 -21.79
C ILE A 49 -18.54 27.06 -21.28
N TYR A 50 -18.42 26.05 -20.42
CA TYR A 50 -17.14 25.55 -19.91
C TYR A 50 -16.98 24.07 -20.25
N LYS A 51 -15.73 23.69 -20.53
CA LYS A 51 -15.34 22.30 -20.78
C LYS A 51 -15.08 21.63 -19.42
N LEU A 52 -15.94 20.69 -19.03
CA LEU A 52 -15.64 19.74 -17.96
C LEU A 52 -14.81 18.62 -18.60
N ALA A 53 -13.51 18.86 -18.73
CA ALA A 53 -12.59 17.86 -19.23
C ALA A 53 -12.28 16.85 -18.11
N CYS A 54 -12.39 15.57 -18.43
CA CYS A 54 -11.69 14.53 -17.68
C CYS A 54 -10.20 14.59 -18.07
N ASP A 55 -9.31 14.47 -17.09
CA ASP A 55 -7.87 14.37 -17.33
C ASP A 55 -7.48 12.95 -17.74
N VAL A 56 -7.67 12.64 -19.03
CA VAL A 56 -7.44 11.30 -19.58
C VAL A 56 -5.97 10.88 -19.47
N GLU A 57 -5.04 11.84 -19.46
CA GLU A 57 -3.60 11.56 -19.38
C GLU A 57 -3.24 11.06 -17.98
N ASP A 58 -3.70 11.75 -16.94
CA ASP A 58 -3.44 11.36 -15.55
C ASP A 58 -4.06 9.99 -15.21
N TYR A 59 -5.28 9.71 -15.67
CA TYR A 59 -5.90 8.39 -15.48
C TYR A 59 -5.17 7.27 -16.26
N ALA A 60 -4.61 7.57 -17.43
CA ALA A 60 -3.82 6.60 -18.19
C ALA A 60 -2.51 6.27 -17.47
N ILE A 61 -1.81 7.27 -16.91
CA ILE A 61 -0.62 7.08 -16.09
C ILE A 61 -0.97 6.24 -14.85
N TYR A 62 -2.03 6.62 -14.14
CA TYR A 62 -2.50 5.90 -12.96
C TYR A 62 -2.79 4.42 -13.23
N LEU A 63 -3.47 4.10 -14.34
CA LEU A 63 -3.78 2.72 -14.70
C LEU A 63 -2.52 1.88 -14.99
N VAL A 64 -1.46 2.49 -15.53
CA VAL A 64 -0.17 1.82 -15.76
C VAL A 64 0.53 1.58 -14.43
N GLU A 65 0.58 2.58 -13.56
CA GLU A 65 1.17 2.45 -12.22
C GLU A 65 0.45 1.39 -11.38
N LEU A 66 -0.89 1.33 -11.48
CA LEU A 66 -1.71 0.33 -10.83
C LEU A 66 -1.33 -1.10 -11.27
N ASP A 67 -1.15 -1.31 -12.58
CA ASP A 67 -0.74 -2.61 -13.14
C ASP A 67 0.68 -3.00 -12.69
N GLU A 68 1.62 -2.07 -12.71
CA GLU A 68 2.99 -2.31 -12.24
C GLU A 68 3.05 -2.66 -10.75
N LYS A 69 2.28 -1.93 -9.93
CA LYS A 69 2.17 -2.17 -8.50
C LYS A 69 1.55 -3.53 -8.20
N GLN A 70 0.51 -3.92 -8.95
CA GLN A 70 -0.09 -5.23 -8.81
C GLN A 70 0.89 -6.35 -9.19
N LYS A 71 1.61 -6.21 -10.31
CA LYS A 71 2.63 -7.20 -10.74
C LYS A 71 3.70 -7.41 -9.68
N LYS A 72 4.26 -6.32 -9.12
CA LYS A 72 5.26 -6.40 -8.04
C LYS A 72 4.72 -7.11 -6.80
N ARG A 73 3.50 -6.77 -6.36
CA ARG A 73 2.87 -7.41 -5.19
C ARG A 73 2.58 -8.90 -5.41
N THR A 74 2.06 -9.23 -6.59
CA THR A 74 1.66 -10.61 -6.91
C THR A 74 2.85 -11.52 -7.16
N GLU A 75 3.99 -11.03 -7.66
CA GLU A 75 5.15 -11.87 -7.97
C GLU A 75 5.65 -12.66 -6.74
N HIS A 76 5.78 -12.00 -5.60
CA HIS A 76 6.24 -12.65 -4.36
C HIS A 76 5.23 -13.68 -3.84
N ILE A 77 3.94 -13.37 -3.91
CA ILE A 77 2.89 -14.25 -3.40
C ILE A 77 2.68 -15.44 -4.35
N ASN A 78 2.83 -15.24 -5.66
CA ASN A 78 2.83 -16.31 -6.66
C ASN A 78 3.94 -17.31 -6.39
N LYS A 79 5.17 -16.85 -6.10
CA LYS A 79 6.27 -17.75 -5.70
C LYS A 79 5.93 -18.55 -4.46
N ARG A 80 5.27 -17.93 -3.46
CA ARG A 80 4.81 -18.64 -2.26
C ARG A 80 3.75 -19.69 -2.57
N ALA A 81 2.79 -19.38 -3.44
CA ALA A 81 1.79 -20.33 -3.89
C ALA A 81 2.40 -21.49 -4.68
N GLU A 82 3.41 -21.24 -5.51
CA GLU A 82 4.18 -22.26 -6.23
C GLU A 82 4.91 -23.20 -5.27
N ILE A 83 5.63 -22.65 -4.28
CA ILE A 83 6.33 -23.43 -3.24
C ILE A 83 5.33 -24.29 -2.45
N LEU A 84 4.17 -23.73 -2.09
CA LEU A 84 3.13 -24.50 -1.39
C LEU A 84 2.62 -25.65 -2.26
N ASN A 85 2.32 -25.39 -3.53
CA ASN A 85 1.84 -26.41 -4.46
C ASN A 85 2.87 -27.53 -4.61
N GLU A 86 4.15 -27.19 -4.73
CA GLU A 86 5.22 -28.17 -4.80
C GLU A 86 5.32 -28.97 -3.48
N ALA A 87 5.28 -28.31 -2.33
CA ALA A 87 5.28 -28.99 -1.03
C ALA A 87 4.09 -29.95 -0.87
N ILE A 88 2.90 -29.60 -1.36
CA ILE A 88 1.74 -30.49 -1.38
C ILE A 88 2.00 -31.71 -2.27
N THR A 89 2.71 -31.57 -3.40
CA THR A 89 3.03 -32.73 -4.25
C THR A 89 3.92 -33.76 -3.56
N LEU A 90 4.79 -33.30 -2.64
CA LEU A 90 5.71 -34.14 -1.86
C LEU A 90 5.01 -34.95 -0.76
N LEU A 91 3.80 -34.57 -0.35
CA LEU A 91 3.02 -35.34 0.62
C LEU A 91 2.60 -36.70 0.07
N TYR A 92 2.53 -37.69 0.95
CA TYR A 92 1.96 -38.99 0.63
C TYR A 92 0.44 -38.89 0.39
N GLU A 93 -0.15 -39.89 -0.27
CA GLU A 93 -1.55 -39.83 -0.70
C GLU A 93 -2.54 -39.77 0.48
N ASP A 94 -2.23 -40.47 1.57
CA ASP A 94 -2.98 -40.45 2.82
C ASP A 94 -2.89 -39.08 3.52
N GLU A 95 -1.71 -38.45 3.50
CA GLU A 95 -1.49 -37.10 4.00
C GLU A 95 -2.26 -36.05 3.16
N LYS A 96 -2.28 -36.19 1.83
CA LYS A 96 -3.07 -35.32 0.95
C LYS A 96 -4.56 -35.35 1.27
N VAL A 97 -5.11 -36.54 1.51
CA VAL A 97 -6.52 -36.71 1.90
C VAL A 97 -6.79 -36.05 3.25
N GLN A 98 -5.88 -36.17 4.21
CA GLN A 98 -6.01 -35.51 5.52
C GLN A 98 -5.93 -33.97 5.39
N PHE A 99 -5.03 -33.47 4.56
CA PHE A 99 -4.88 -32.05 4.29
C PHE A 99 -6.14 -31.47 3.63
N GLU A 100 -6.68 -32.12 2.61
CA GLU A 100 -7.91 -31.67 1.94
C GLU A 100 -9.12 -31.74 2.88
N ALA A 101 -9.23 -32.78 3.71
CA ALA A 101 -10.29 -32.87 4.72
C ALA A 101 -10.21 -31.73 5.74
N TRP A 102 -9.00 -31.35 6.15
CA TRP A 102 -8.76 -30.20 7.04
C TRP A 102 -9.06 -28.86 6.34
N ARG A 103 -8.67 -28.72 5.07
CA ARG A 103 -8.91 -27.50 4.28
C ARG A 103 -10.40 -27.18 4.16
N VAL A 104 -11.25 -28.20 4.05
CA VAL A 104 -12.72 -28.05 3.99
C VAL A 104 -13.32 -27.82 5.39
N ASN A 105 -12.78 -28.47 6.43
CA ASN A 105 -13.32 -28.42 7.79
C ASN A 105 -12.22 -28.06 8.81
N SER A 106 -11.93 -26.77 8.94
CA SER A 106 -10.88 -26.23 9.84
C SER A 106 -11.29 -26.12 11.32
N VAL A 107 -12.31 -26.86 11.76
CA VAL A 107 -13.01 -26.68 13.03
C VAL A 107 -12.27 -27.35 14.21
N HIS A 108 -11.00 -27.00 14.44
CA HIS A 108 -10.29 -27.16 15.73
C HIS A 108 -9.28 -28.31 15.91
N SER A 109 -8.52 -28.69 14.87
CA SER A 109 -7.23 -29.34 15.11
C SER A 109 -6.15 -28.82 14.18
N HIS A 110 -4.93 -28.71 14.70
CA HIS A 110 -3.71 -28.74 13.91
C HIS A 110 -3.40 -30.20 13.63
N PRO A 111 -3.80 -30.78 12.48
CA PRO A 111 -3.46 -32.16 12.18
C PRO A 111 -1.94 -32.29 12.01
N GLU A 112 -1.41 -33.47 12.34
CA GLU A 112 0.04 -33.78 12.22
C GLU A 112 0.56 -33.52 10.80
N VAL A 113 -0.32 -33.63 9.79
CA VAL A 113 -0.03 -33.31 8.39
C VAL A 113 0.42 -31.86 8.15
N LEU A 114 0.05 -30.90 9.02
CA LEU A 114 0.55 -29.53 8.88
C LEU A 114 2.02 -29.41 9.30
N ASN A 115 2.48 -30.24 10.24
CA ASN A 115 3.89 -30.30 10.60
C ASN A 115 4.71 -30.92 9.47
N THR A 116 4.21 -32.01 8.85
CA THR A 116 4.90 -32.61 7.70
C THR A 116 4.89 -31.69 6.49
N LEU A 117 3.79 -30.97 6.24
CA LEU A 117 3.74 -29.93 5.20
C LEU A 117 4.75 -28.81 5.48
N LYS A 118 4.89 -28.37 6.72
CA LYS A 118 5.87 -27.34 7.11
C LYS A 118 7.32 -27.79 6.86
N GLU A 119 7.62 -29.07 7.11
CA GLU A 119 8.91 -29.67 6.76
C GLU A 119 9.11 -29.73 5.25
N CYS A 120 8.08 -30.12 4.48
CA CYS A 120 8.12 -30.13 3.01
C CYS A 120 8.37 -28.74 2.42
N ILE A 121 7.69 -27.70 2.93
CA ILE A 121 7.93 -26.31 2.50
C ILE A 121 9.37 -25.90 2.83
N SER A 122 9.86 -26.24 4.04
CA SER A 122 11.24 -25.94 4.43
C SER A 122 12.25 -26.61 3.48
N PHE A 123 11.98 -27.86 3.09
CA PHE A 123 12.80 -28.60 2.14
C PHE A 123 12.83 -27.95 0.75
N VAL A 124 11.68 -27.51 0.22
CA VAL A 124 11.61 -26.83 -1.10
C VAL A 124 12.40 -25.52 -1.07
N ILE A 125 12.24 -24.71 -0.02
CA ILE A 125 12.99 -23.45 0.15
C ILE A 125 14.50 -23.71 0.20
N GLU A 126 14.93 -24.69 0.99
CA GLU A 126 16.35 -25.04 1.15
C GLU A 126 16.96 -25.61 -0.15
N ARG A 127 16.20 -26.43 -0.88
CA ARG A 127 16.62 -27.02 -2.16
C ARG A 127 16.83 -25.93 -3.21
N ASP A 128 15.91 -24.99 -3.31
CA ASP A 128 15.91 -23.97 -4.35
C ASP A 128 16.68 -22.70 -3.95
N GLN A 129 17.34 -22.73 -2.78
CA GLN A 129 18.11 -21.62 -2.22
C GLN A 129 17.33 -20.30 -2.19
N ILE A 130 16.03 -20.39 -1.92
CA ILE A 130 15.14 -19.23 -1.95
C ILE A 130 15.43 -18.39 -0.70
N ILE A 131 16.03 -17.23 -0.91
CA ILE A 131 16.18 -16.22 0.15
C ILE A 131 14.82 -15.55 0.32
N GLU A 132 14.05 -15.97 1.33
CA GLU A 132 12.90 -15.18 1.76
C GLU A 132 13.39 -13.85 2.32
N VAL A 133 13.20 -12.78 1.54
CA VAL A 133 13.31 -11.43 2.06
C VAL A 133 12.08 -11.21 2.93
N PRO A 134 12.23 -10.85 4.22
CA PRO A 134 11.08 -10.56 5.07
C PRO A 134 10.25 -9.45 4.43
N TYR A 135 8.98 -9.74 4.18
CA TYR A 135 8.04 -8.79 3.57
C TYR A 135 7.72 -7.61 4.51
N GLU A 136 7.92 -7.79 5.81
CA GLU A 136 7.76 -6.75 6.80
C GLU A 136 9.14 -6.27 7.23
N MET A 137 9.59 -5.15 6.64
CA MET A 137 10.53 -4.32 7.38
C MET A 137 9.85 -3.93 8.69
N THR A 138 10.52 -4.25 9.79
CA THR A 138 10.10 -3.79 11.11
C THR A 138 10.03 -2.26 11.12
N VAL A 139 9.20 -1.67 11.96
CA VAL A 139 9.10 -0.20 12.10
C VAL A 139 10.49 0.42 12.32
N THR A 140 11.38 -0.29 13.02
CA THR A 140 12.77 0.07 13.24
C THR A 140 13.64 0.08 11.99
N GLU A 141 13.38 -0.80 11.02
CA GLU A 141 14.09 -0.83 9.74
C GLU A 141 13.54 0.25 8.79
N TRP A 142 12.25 0.58 8.89
CA TRP A 142 11.67 1.75 8.21
C TRP A 142 12.29 3.06 8.71
N ASP A 143 12.38 3.23 10.03
CA ASP A 143 13.00 4.43 10.62
C ASP A 143 14.46 4.55 10.18
N ALA A 144 15.22 3.45 10.19
CA ALA A 144 16.62 3.44 9.75
C ALA A 144 16.77 3.76 8.26
N GLN A 145 15.90 3.21 7.40
CA GLN A 145 15.94 3.51 5.97
C GLN A 145 15.58 4.97 5.67
N ILE A 146 14.60 5.54 6.38
CA ILE A 146 14.22 6.96 6.25
C ILE A 146 15.37 7.87 6.71
N GLU A 147 16.10 7.50 7.77
CA GLU A 147 17.25 8.26 8.24
C GLU A 147 18.46 8.20 7.27
N GLU A 148 18.58 7.14 6.47
CA GLU A 148 19.65 6.97 5.47
C GLU A 148 19.32 7.56 4.10
N MET A 149 18.03 7.73 3.77
CA MET A 149 17.59 8.37 2.52
C MET A 149 17.96 9.86 2.49
N ASP A 150 18.40 10.35 1.33
CA ASP A 150 18.66 11.77 1.16
C ASP A 150 17.35 12.56 0.97
N ASP A 151 17.40 13.87 1.23
CA ASP A 151 16.23 14.76 1.10
C ASP A 151 15.64 14.74 -0.32
N GLU A 152 16.44 14.43 -1.34
CA GLU A 152 15.98 14.37 -2.73
C GLU A 152 15.13 13.11 -2.97
N GLU A 153 15.57 11.96 -2.47
CA GLU A 153 14.84 10.69 -2.54
C GLU A 153 13.58 10.70 -1.65
N LEU A 154 13.67 11.33 -0.47
CA LEU A 154 12.55 11.39 0.48
C LEU A 154 11.39 12.27 -0.03
N PHE A 155 11.70 13.31 -0.80
CA PHE A 155 10.71 14.26 -1.32
C PHE A 155 10.43 14.11 -2.81
N SER A 156 10.83 12.99 -3.43
CA SER A 156 10.71 12.82 -4.88
C SER A 156 9.29 12.91 -5.41
N ASP A 157 8.36 12.38 -4.62
CA ASP A 157 6.93 12.34 -4.95
C ASP A 157 6.20 13.62 -4.54
N TYR A 158 6.86 14.49 -3.78
CA TYR A 158 6.37 15.81 -3.37
C TYR A 158 6.86 16.93 -4.30
N TRP A 159 7.64 16.60 -5.35
CA TRP A 159 7.98 17.57 -6.40
C TRP A 159 6.76 17.85 -7.27
N ASP A 160 5.96 18.83 -6.85
CA ASP A 160 4.95 19.42 -7.70
C ASP A 160 5.58 19.87 -9.04
N ARG A 161 4.99 19.39 -10.14
CA ARG A 161 5.44 19.53 -11.55
C ARG A 161 5.63 20.99 -12.02
N ASP A 162 5.28 21.97 -11.19
CA ASP A 162 5.34 23.41 -11.48
C ASP A 162 6.46 24.19 -10.75
N GLY A 163 7.23 23.52 -9.88
CA GLY A 163 8.34 24.15 -9.15
C GLY A 163 7.91 25.16 -8.08
N SER A 164 6.63 25.22 -7.71
CA SER A 164 6.10 26.15 -6.71
C SER A 164 6.61 25.84 -5.29
N PHE A 165 6.76 24.56 -4.96
CA PHE A 165 7.33 24.09 -3.70
C PHE A 165 8.79 24.56 -3.50
N ASP A 166 9.55 24.61 -4.59
CA ASP A 166 10.95 25.03 -4.62
C ASP A 166 11.10 26.53 -4.33
N GLU A 167 10.12 27.33 -4.77
CA GLU A 167 10.07 28.77 -4.51
C GLU A 167 9.74 29.05 -3.03
N ASP A 168 8.85 28.27 -2.43
CA ASP A 168 8.48 28.40 -1.02
C ASP A 168 9.56 27.87 -0.06
N ILE A 169 10.26 26.80 -0.42
CA ILE A 169 11.46 26.34 0.30
C ILE A 169 12.58 27.38 0.19
N ARG A 170 12.83 27.95 -1.00
CA ARG A 170 13.81 29.04 -1.15
C ARG A 170 13.43 30.27 -0.34
N LYS A 171 12.16 30.68 -0.35
CA LYS A 171 11.66 31.79 0.49
C LYS A 171 11.87 31.47 1.98
N ARG A 172 11.57 30.26 2.42
CA ARG A 172 11.77 29.83 3.82
C ARG A 172 13.25 29.83 4.21
N ARG A 173 14.14 29.28 3.38
CA ARG A 173 15.60 29.30 3.61
C ARG A 173 16.17 30.72 3.60
N ALA A 174 15.67 31.60 2.72
CA ALA A 174 16.06 33.01 2.68
C ALA A 174 15.61 33.75 3.95
N MET A 175 14.38 33.50 4.42
CA MET A 175 13.86 34.05 5.68
C MET A 175 14.65 33.54 6.89
N GLU A 176 14.99 32.25 6.96
CA GLU A 176 15.83 31.69 8.03
C GLU A 176 17.25 32.27 8.02
N LYS A 177 17.83 32.52 6.84
CA LYS A 177 19.15 33.15 6.71
C LYS A 177 19.14 34.62 7.11
N GLN A 178 18.02 35.32 6.92
CA GLN A 178 17.87 36.75 7.24
C GLN A 178 17.49 36.99 8.71
N TYR A 179 16.65 36.13 9.28
CA TYR A 179 16.06 36.34 10.61
C TYR A 179 16.50 35.30 11.66
N GLY A 180 17.27 34.28 11.25
CA GLY A 180 17.61 33.14 12.09
C GLY A 180 16.45 32.15 12.21
N ARG A 181 16.75 30.91 12.61
CA ARG A 181 15.73 29.90 12.93
C ARG A 181 15.05 30.34 14.23
N VAL A 182 13.77 30.73 14.14
CA VAL A 182 12.98 31.09 15.32
C VAL A 182 12.39 29.82 15.90
N ASP A 183 13.04 29.27 16.91
CA ASP A 183 12.44 28.20 17.70
C ASP A 183 11.20 28.77 18.41
N LEU A 184 10.03 28.29 18.00
CA LEU A 184 8.78 28.67 18.65
C LEU A 184 8.82 28.14 20.07
N SER A 185 8.82 29.04 21.05
CA SER A 185 8.64 28.65 22.45
C SER A 185 7.41 27.74 22.59
N GLU A 186 7.45 26.77 23.50
CA GLU A 186 6.34 25.82 23.74
C GLU A 186 4.99 26.53 23.92
N LYS A 187 4.99 27.74 24.50
CA LYS A 187 3.80 28.60 24.64
C LYS A 187 3.23 29.07 23.30
N ALA A 188 4.07 29.38 22.32
CA ALA A 188 3.66 29.78 20.97
C ALA A 188 3.11 28.58 20.18
N LEU A 189 3.76 27.41 20.29
CA LEU A 189 3.25 26.15 19.73
C LEU A 189 1.88 25.79 20.31
N HIS A 190 1.70 25.93 21.62
CA HIS A 190 0.42 25.65 22.27
C HIS A 190 -0.69 26.62 21.85
N LYS A 191 -0.36 27.90 21.65
CA LYS A 191 -1.27 28.93 21.12
C LYS A 191 -1.64 28.70 19.64
N TYR A 192 -0.71 28.15 18.86
CA TYR A 192 -0.98 27.72 17.49
C TYR A 192 -1.91 26.50 17.49
N ALA A 193 -1.58 25.44 18.24
CA ALA A 193 -2.39 24.23 18.34
C ALA A 193 -3.83 24.53 18.79
N THR A 194 -4.02 25.41 19.77
CA THR A 194 -5.35 25.85 20.20
C THR A 194 -6.11 26.67 19.15
N LYS A 195 -5.43 27.52 18.37
CA LYS A 195 -6.05 28.30 17.28
C LYS A 195 -6.61 27.40 16.17
N TYR A 196 -5.94 26.30 15.84
CA TYR A 196 -6.40 25.35 14.83
C TYR A 196 -7.36 24.29 15.40
N ALA A 197 -7.22 23.89 16.67
CA ALA A 197 -8.21 23.05 17.36
C ALA A 197 -9.58 23.74 17.51
N VAL A 198 -9.62 25.08 17.56
CA VAL A 198 -10.87 25.85 17.56
C VAL A 198 -11.52 25.87 16.17
N LYS A 199 -10.76 25.80 15.07
CA LYS A 199 -11.33 25.70 13.71
C LYS A 199 -12.11 24.40 13.51
N ASP A 200 -11.63 23.29 14.07
CA ASP A 200 -12.34 21.99 13.99
C ASP A 200 -13.66 21.95 14.77
N ARG A 201 -13.80 22.80 15.81
CA ARG A 201 -15.07 22.91 16.55
C ARG A 201 -16.15 23.64 15.76
N PHE A 202 -15.78 24.54 14.83
CA PHE A 202 -16.74 25.24 13.98
C PHE A 202 -17.12 24.47 12.71
N HIS A 203 -16.36 23.43 12.31
CA HIS A 203 -16.77 22.54 11.24
C HIS A 203 -17.70 21.41 11.71
N LYS A 204 -17.60 20.97 12.97
CA LYS A 204 -18.57 20.00 13.52
C LYS A 204 -19.95 20.59 13.83
N SER A 205 -20.10 21.91 13.93
CA SER A 205 -21.41 22.54 14.20
C SER A 205 -22.20 22.93 12.94
N VAL A 206 -21.66 22.72 11.73
CA VAL A 206 -22.36 23.03 10.46
C VAL A 206 -22.92 21.75 9.80
N ALA A 207 -22.65 20.57 10.35
CA ALA A 207 -23.18 19.28 9.89
C ALA A 207 -24.51 18.85 10.57
N SER A 208 -25.29 19.79 11.07
CA SER A 208 -26.67 19.53 11.51
C SER A 208 -27.52 20.75 11.26
N TYR A 209 -28.09 20.83 10.06
CA TYR A 209 -29.43 21.34 9.76
C TYR A 209 -29.86 20.81 8.39
#